data_AF-C7RES7-F1
#
_entry.id   AF-C7RES7-F1
#
_cell.length_a   1.000
_cell.length_b   1.000
_cell.length_c   1.000
_cell.angle_alpha   90.00
_cell.angle_beta   90.00
_cell.angle_gamma   90.00
#
_symmetry.space_group_name_H-M   'P 1'
#
loop_
_entity.id
_entity.type
_entity.pdbx_description
1 polymer ?
#
loop_
_entity_poly.entity_id
_entity_poly.type
_entity_poly.pdbx_seq_one_letter_code
_entity_poly.pdbx_strand_id
1 'polypeptide(L)' 'MDYYKKRKIDNLILLILFVVGVVLQFLGHRKAGYGPLLIQFLSLAILLLVLYLYNRRHA' A
#
# COMPACT_ATOMS: atom_id res chain seq x y z
N MET A 1 -7.52 -8.54 -24.72
CA MET A 1 -7.96 -8.17 -23.35
C MET A 1 -7.99 -6.66 -23.28
N ASP A 2 -9.19 -6.09 -23.15
CA ASP A 2 -9.49 -4.67 -23.24
C ASP A 2 -8.56 -3.81 -22.35
N TYR A 3 -7.85 -2.85 -22.95
CA TYR A 3 -6.81 -2.04 -22.29
C TYR A 3 -7.38 -1.28 -21.07
N TYR A 4 -8.66 -0.90 -21.14
CA TYR A 4 -9.40 -0.29 -20.04
C TYR A 4 -9.66 -1.24 -18.87
N LYS A 5 -9.92 -2.53 -19.15
CA LYS A 5 -10.14 -3.54 -18.10
C LYS A 5 -8.84 -3.81 -17.34
N LYS A 6 -7.68 -3.85 -18.01
CA LYS A 6 -6.37 -3.97 -17.34
C LYS A 6 -6.11 -2.79 -16.39
N ARG A 7 -6.36 -1.56 -16.84
CA ARG A 7 -6.18 -0.37 -15.97
C ARG A 7 -7.04 -0.39 -14.71
N LYS A 8 -8.30 -0.83 -14.82
CA LYS A 8 -9.21 -0.97 -13.67
C LYS A 8 -8.72 -2.01 -12.65
N ILE A 9 -8.24 -3.16 -13.11
CA ILE A 9 -7.72 -4.22 -12.23
C ILE A 9 -6.49 -3.74 -11.47
N ASP A 10 -5.55 -3.11 -12.17
CA ASP A 10 -4.33 -2.60 -11.55
C ASP A 10 -4.62 -1.50 -10.50
N ASN A 11 -5.59 -0.62 -10.76
CA ASN A 11 -6.02 0.38 -9.77
C ASN A 11 -6.72 -0.27 -8.57
N LEU A 12 -7.49 -1.35 -8.79
CA LEU A 12 -8.10 -2.12 -7.72
C LEU A 12 -7.04 -2.81 -6.84
N ILE A 13 -5.99 -3.37 -7.45
CA ILE A 13 -4.86 -3.96 -6.73
C ILE A 13 -4.12 -2.91 -5.90
N LEU A 14 -3.87 -1.72 -6.46
CA LEU A 14 -3.25 -0.60 -5.73
C LEU A 14 -4.11 -0.14 -4.56
N LEU A 15 -5.43 -0.10 -4.73
CA LEU A 15 -6.37 0.22 -3.64
C LEU A 15 -6.30 -0.81 -2.51
N ILE A 16 -6.27 -2.10 -2.84
CA ILE A 16 -6.17 -3.17 -1.83
C ILE A 16 -4.84 -3.06 -1.07
N LEU A 17 -3.73 -2.86 -1.78
CA LEU A 17 -2.41 -2.66 -1.16
C LEU A 17 -2.38 -1.42 -0.25
N PHE A 18 -3.04 -0.34 -0.67
CA PHE A 18 -3.17 0.86 0.16
C PHE A 18 -3.92 0.55 1.46
N VAL A 19 -5.09 -0.08 1.37
CA VAL A 19 -5.89 -0.44 2.56
C VAL A 19 -5.12 -1.36 3.50
N VAL A 20 -4.44 -2.37 2.96
CA VAL A 20 -3.61 -3.30 3.75
C VAL A 20 -2.46 -2.56 4.43
N GLY A 21 -1.76 -1.67 3.72
CA GLY A 21 -0.68 -0.84 4.29
C GLY A 21 -1.18 0.05 5.43
N VAL A 22 -2.35 0.68 5.26
CA VAL A 22 -2.97 1.51 6.30
C VAL A 22 -3.31 0.66 7.53
N VAL A 23 -3.95 -0.50 7.35
CA VAL A 23 -4.33 -1.40 8.47
C VAL A 23 -3.11 -1.90 9.24
N LEU A 24 -2.02 -2.25 8.54
CA LEU A 24 -0.75 -2.64 9.15
C LEU A 24 -0.15 -1.52 10.00
N GLN A 25 -0.23 -0.26 9.56
CA GLN A 25 0.24 0.90 10.31
C GLN A 25 -0.47 1.03 11.67
N PHE A 26 -1.80 0.87 11.66
CA PHE A 26 -2.62 0.93 12.88
C PHE A 26 -2.39 -0.29 13.78
N LEU A 27 -2.20 -1.49 13.22
CA LEU A 27 -1.85 -2.68 14.00
C LEU A 27 -0.50 -2.54 14.70
N GLY A 28 0.50 -2.01 14.00
CA GLY A 28 1.82 -1.72 14.57
C GLY A 28 1.77 -0.65 15.66
N HIS A 29 0.87 0.33 15.56
CA HIS A 29 0.71 1.38 16.57
C HIS A 29 0.13 0.88 17.90
N ARG A 30 -0.66 -0.19 17.89
CA ARG A 30 -1.35 -0.69 19.11
C ARG A 30 -0.42 -1.37 20.11
N LYS A 31 0.83 -1.67 19.75
CA LYS A 31 1.78 -2.38 20.62
C LYS A 31 3.13 -1.66 20.62
N ALA A 32 3.68 -1.38 21.80
CA ALA A 32 5.02 -0.85 21.92
C ALA A 32 6.05 -1.99 21.85
N GLY A 33 7.04 -1.86 20.95
CA GLY A 33 8.15 -2.81 20.82
C GLY A 33 8.85 -2.73 19.46
N TYR A 34 10.05 -3.34 19.37
CA TYR A 34 10.85 -3.35 18.13
C TYR A 34 10.18 -4.07 16.96
N GLY A 35 9.43 -5.14 17.22
CA GLY A 35 8.66 -5.86 16.19
C GLY A 35 7.55 -5.01 15.56
N PRO A 36 6.64 -4.42 16.37
CA PRO A 36 5.63 -3.47 15.88
C PRO A 36 6.21 -2.26 15.14
N LEU A 37 7.39 -1.77 15.57
CA LEU A 37 8.10 -0.68 14.89
C LEU A 37 8.54 -1.08 13.47
N LEU A 38 9.10 -2.29 13.31
CA LEU A 38 9.46 -2.81 11.99
C LEU A 38 8.22 -2.97 11.09
N ILE A 39 7.10 -3.44 11.66
CA ILE A 39 5.84 -3.55 10.92
C ILE A 39 5.40 -2.17 10.40
N GLN A 40 5.48 -1.12 11.23
CA GLN A 40 5.17 0.25 10.80
C GLN A 40 6.10 0.74 9.69
N PHE A 41 7.40 0.48 9.77
CA PHE A 41 8.32 0.84 8.70
C PHE A 41 8.00 0.11 7.40
N LEU A 42 7.67 -1.18 7.48
CA LEU A 42 7.32 -1.99 6.32
C LEU A 42 6.01 -1.51 5.66
N SER A 43 4.99 -1.20 6.45
CA SER A 43 3.74 -0.64 5.94
C SER A 43 3.94 0.74 5.33
N LEU A 44 4.79 1.58 5.94
CA LEU A 44 5.14 2.88 5.36
C LEU A 44 5.80 2.72 3.98
N ALA A 45 6.74 1.79 3.84
CA ALA A 45 7.40 1.49 2.57
C ALA A 45 6.39 1.02 1.51
N ILE A 46 5.43 0.16 1.88
CA ILE A 46 4.34 -0.29 0.99
C ILE A 46 3.47 0.89 0.55
N LEU A 47 3.12 1.80 1.46
CA LEU A 47 2.30 2.97 1.13
C LEU A 47 3.03 3.92 0.16
N LEU A 48 4.33 4.15 0.39
CA LEU A 48 5.16 4.92 -0.53
C LEU A 48 5.30 4.25 -1.90
N LEU A 49 5.44 2.93 -1.93
CA LEU A 49 5.48 2.16 -3.18
C LEU A 49 4.16 2.28 -3.96
N VAL A 50 3.02 2.17 -3.28
CA VAL A 50 1.70 2.35 -3.88
C VAL A 50 1.56 3.75 -4.47
N LEU A 51 1.96 4.78 -3.71
CA LEU A 51 1.94 6.16 -4.19
C LEU A 51 2.84 6.35 -5.41
N TYR A 52 4.05 5.80 -5.38
CA TYR A 52 5.00 5.85 -6.49
C TYR A 52 4.45 5.15 -7.74
N LEU A 53 3.91 3.94 -7.61
CA LEU A 53 3.35 3.19 -8.73
C LEU A 53 2.13 3.88 -9.33
N TYR A 54 1.27 4.45 -8.49
CA TYR A 54 0.13 5.24 -8.93
C TYR A 54 0.60 6.50 -9.68
N ASN A 55 1.51 7.28 -9.08
CA ASN A 55 1.97 8.54 -9.64
C ASN A 55 2.73 8.31 -10.97
N ARG A 56 3.60 7.31 -11.05
CA ARG A 56 4.31 6.93 -12.28
C ARG A 56 3.37 6.52 -13.41
N ARG A 57 2.18 6.03 -13.10
CA ARG A 57 1.20 5.59 -14.08
C ARG A 57 0.35 6.73 -14.64
N HIS A 58 0.22 7.80 -13.86
CA HIS A 58 -0.62 8.95 -14.16
C HIS A 58 0.16 10.21 -14.57
N ALA A 59 1.47 10.25 -14.32
CA ALA A 59 2.42 11.23 -14.86
C ALA A 59 2.86 10.86 -16.28
#